data_AF-A0A8J5HR62-F1
#
_entry.id   AF-A0A8J5HR62-F1
#
_cell.length_a   1.000
_cell.length_b   1.000
_cell.length_c   1.000
_cell.angle_alpha   90.00
_cell.angle_beta   90.00
_cell.angle_gamma   90.00
#
_symmetry.space_group_name_H-M   'P 1'
#
loop_
_entity.id
_entity.type
_entity.pdbx_description
1 polymer ?
#
loop_
_entity_poly.entity_id
_entity_poly.type
_entity_poly.pdbx_seq_one_letter_code
_entity_poly.pdbx_strand_id
1 'polypeptide(L)'
;MARPVGRPKPDLMSVWADARRALAYLHFLFMSKFCYEIDRARGLKKHLKRLNAPKHWMLDKLGGAFAPKPSSGPHKSRECLPLILILRNKLKYALVYREAIAILMQGHVMVDGKVRTDKTYPAGFMDVVSIPKSNENFRLLYDTKGRFCLHSIRDEEAKVRSVRFGQKGIPYLNTYDGRTIRYPDPLIKANDTIKLDLETTKIVDFIKFDVGNVVMVTGGRNTGRVGVIKNREKHKGSFETVHIQDATGHEFATRLGNVFTIGKGTKPWLSLPKGKGIKLNIIEEARKRLALTAGTAVSA
;
A
#
# COMPACT_ATOMS: atom_id res chain seq x y z
N MET A 1 -14.43 60.71 -72.21
CA MET A 1 -13.26 60.72 -71.32
C MET A 1 -13.70 61.11 -69.91
N ALA A 2 -13.64 60.19 -68.94
CA ALA A 2 -13.56 60.47 -67.51
C ALA A 2 -13.05 59.20 -66.80
N ARG A 3 -11.95 59.30 -66.06
CA ARG A 3 -11.26 58.17 -65.38
C ARG A 3 -12.02 57.76 -64.09
N PRO A 4 -11.97 56.49 -63.66
CA PRO A 4 -12.44 56.13 -62.33
C PRO A 4 -11.43 56.55 -61.26
N VAL A 5 -11.93 57.22 -60.21
CA VAL A 5 -11.17 57.68 -59.04
C VAL A 5 -10.95 56.50 -58.09
N GLY A 6 -9.69 56.23 -57.73
CA GLY A 6 -9.29 55.11 -56.87
C GLY A 6 -9.69 55.29 -55.39
N ARG A 7 -9.96 54.16 -54.70
CA ARG A 7 -10.18 54.13 -53.24
C ARG A 7 -8.86 54.40 -52.48
N PRO A 8 -8.88 55.09 -51.34
CA PRO A 8 -7.69 55.31 -50.54
C PRO A 8 -7.21 54.00 -49.91
N LYS A 9 -5.88 53.76 -49.95
CA LYS A 9 -5.23 52.63 -49.28
C LYS A 9 -5.24 52.87 -47.76
N PRO A 10 -5.48 51.85 -46.92
CA PRO A 10 -5.38 51.99 -45.47
C PRO A 10 -3.92 52.27 -45.08
N ASP A 11 -3.72 53.26 -44.20
CA ASP A 11 -2.40 53.61 -43.67
C ASP A 11 -1.77 52.42 -42.96
N LEU A 12 -0.61 51.98 -43.46
CA LEU A 12 0.12 50.85 -42.86
C LEU A 12 0.38 51.07 -41.36
N MET A 13 0.59 52.30 -40.90
CA MET A 13 0.87 52.56 -39.49
C MET A 13 -0.30 52.19 -38.55
N SER A 14 -1.57 52.33 -38.96
CA SER A 14 -2.72 51.99 -38.12
C SER A 14 -2.89 50.48 -38.00
N VAL A 15 -2.71 49.76 -39.11
CA VAL A 15 -2.76 48.29 -39.16
C VAL A 15 -1.66 47.66 -38.29
N TRP A 16 -0.47 48.26 -38.27
CA TRP A 16 0.64 47.79 -37.44
C TRP A 16 0.50 48.14 -35.95
N ALA A 17 -0.26 49.18 -35.61
CA ALA A 17 -0.58 49.53 -34.22
C ALA A 17 -1.62 48.56 -33.62
N ASP A 18 -2.65 48.21 -34.39
CA ASP A 18 -3.66 47.24 -33.97
C ASP A 18 -3.13 45.81 -33.89
N ALA A 19 -2.25 45.40 -34.80
CA ALA A 19 -1.56 44.11 -34.71
C ALA A 19 -0.69 44.00 -33.44
N ARG A 20 -0.02 45.10 -33.03
CA ARG A 20 0.76 45.14 -31.78
C ARG A 20 -0.10 45.09 -30.53
N ARG A 21 -1.27 45.75 -30.52
CA ARG A 21 -2.22 45.65 -29.40
C ARG A 21 -2.85 44.27 -29.30
N ALA A 22 -3.19 43.65 -30.44
CA ALA A 22 -3.71 42.29 -30.47
C ALA A 22 -2.67 41.27 -29.97
N LEU A 23 -1.40 41.41 -30.37
CA LEU A 23 -0.30 40.59 -29.85
C LEU A 23 -0.04 40.81 -28.36
N ALA A 24 -0.12 42.05 -27.86
CA ALA A 24 -0.01 42.34 -26.44
C ALA A 24 -1.18 41.72 -25.63
N TYR A 25 -2.41 41.76 -26.16
CA TYR A 25 -3.57 41.10 -25.56
C TYR A 25 -3.47 39.58 -25.61
N LEU A 26 -2.99 39.01 -26.72
CA LEU A 26 -2.77 37.58 -26.83
C LEU A 26 -1.69 37.10 -25.87
N HIS A 27 -0.62 37.89 -25.71
CA HIS A 27 0.45 37.61 -24.76
C HIS A 27 -0.02 37.77 -23.30
N PHE A 28 -0.86 38.77 -23.00
CA PHE A 28 -1.46 38.97 -21.68
C PHE A 28 -2.47 37.86 -21.32
N LEU A 29 -3.28 37.40 -22.28
CA LEU A 29 -4.19 36.25 -22.12
C LEU A 29 -3.43 34.92 -22.04
N PHE A 30 -2.33 34.79 -22.78
CA PHE A 30 -1.45 33.63 -22.71
C PHE A 30 -0.76 33.56 -21.35
N MET A 31 -0.21 34.68 -20.85
CA MET A 31 0.37 34.76 -19.50
C MET A 31 -0.69 34.59 -18.40
N SER A 32 -1.91 35.11 -18.55
CA SER A 32 -2.95 34.95 -17.52
C SER A 32 -3.49 33.52 -17.44
N LYS A 33 -3.60 32.81 -18.58
CA LYS A 33 -3.92 31.37 -18.59
C LYS A 33 -2.76 30.49 -18.11
N PHE A 34 -1.51 30.82 -18.46
CA PHE A 34 -0.34 30.08 -17.98
C PHE A 34 -0.11 30.27 -16.47
N CYS A 35 -0.47 31.43 -15.93
CA CYS A 35 -0.37 31.74 -14.50
C CYS A 35 -1.42 30.97 -13.65
N TYR A 36 -2.63 30.73 -14.19
CA TYR A 36 -3.71 30.09 -13.41
C TYR A 36 -3.53 28.58 -13.17
N GLU A 37 -2.62 27.91 -13.89
CA GLU A 37 -2.38 26.47 -13.76
C GLU A 37 -1.20 26.12 -12.85
N ILE A 38 -0.35 27.10 -12.49
CA ILE A 38 0.86 26.89 -11.69
C ILE A 38 0.63 27.12 -10.17
N ASP A 39 -0.43 27.81 -9.77
CA ASP A 39 -0.67 28.20 -8.37
C ASP A 39 -1.44 27.15 -7.53
N ARG A 40 -1.08 25.86 -7.64
CA ARG A 40 -1.60 24.77 -6.78
C ARG A 40 -0.49 23.96 -6.10
N ALA A 41 0.70 24.52 -5.98
CA ALA A 41 1.89 23.84 -5.48
C ALA A 41 2.08 23.91 -3.95
N ARG A 42 1.12 24.43 -3.19
CA ARG A 42 1.32 24.70 -1.75
C ARG A 42 0.39 23.85 -0.88
N GLY A 43 0.97 22.92 -0.12
CA GLY A 43 0.32 22.21 0.98
C GLY A 43 0.00 20.72 0.78
N LEU A 44 -0.57 20.11 1.82
CA LEU A 44 -0.94 18.69 1.83
C LEU A 44 -2.06 18.42 0.81
N LYS A 45 -1.78 17.62 -0.21
CA LYS A 45 -2.77 17.23 -1.22
C LYS A 45 -3.92 16.45 -0.58
N LYS A 46 -5.16 16.94 -0.60
CA LYS A 46 -6.33 16.26 -0.02
C LYS A 46 -6.96 15.18 -0.91
N HIS A 47 -6.69 15.24 -2.21
CA HIS A 47 -7.30 14.34 -3.20
C HIS A 47 -6.28 13.38 -3.82
N LEU A 48 -6.73 12.17 -4.15
CA LEU A 48 -5.95 11.18 -4.89
C LEU A 48 -6.67 10.84 -6.19
N LYS A 49 -6.01 11.06 -7.33
CA LYS A 49 -6.52 10.65 -8.65
C LYS A 49 -6.44 9.13 -8.78
N ARG A 50 -7.47 8.53 -9.39
CA ARG A 50 -7.60 7.08 -9.48
C ARG A 50 -6.46 6.41 -10.24
N LEU A 51 -6.00 7.03 -11.33
CA LEU A 51 -4.86 6.54 -12.11
C LEU A 51 -3.53 6.56 -11.33
N ASN A 52 -3.40 7.43 -10.32
CA ASN A 52 -2.23 7.50 -9.45
C ASN A 52 -2.38 6.65 -8.18
N ALA A 53 -3.50 5.94 -8.03
CA ALA A 53 -3.68 5.03 -6.90
C ALA A 53 -2.69 3.85 -6.98
N PRO A 54 -2.30 3.25 -5.85
CA PRO A 54 -1.46 2.07 -5.86
C PRO A 54 -2.08 0.93 -6.68
N LYS A 55 -1.31 0.35 -7.60
CA LYS A 55 -1.78 -0.71 -8.51
C LYS A 55 -2.32 -1.94 -7.78
N HIS A 56 -1.80 -2.23 -6.58
CA HIS A 56 -2.20 -3.39 -5.79
C HIS A 56 -3.62 -3.28 -5.19
N TRP A 57 -4.26 -2.10 -5.24
CA TRP A 57 -5.67 -1.91 -4.84
C TRP A 57 -6.67 -2.45 -5.87
N MET A 58 -6.23 -2.74 -7.10
CA MET A 58 -7.07 -3.25 -8.19
C MET A 58 -8.28 -2.34 -8.47
N LEU A 59 -8.07 -1.02 -8.47
CA LEU A 59 -9.10 -0.09 -8.92
C LEU A 59 -9.18 -0.13 -10.45
N ASP A 60 -10.40 -0.23 -10.96
CA ASP A 60 -10.70 -0.12 -12.38
C ASP A 60 -10.50 1.32 -12.88
N LYS A 61 -10.36 1.50 -14.20
CA LYS A 61 -10.07 2.81 -14.80
C LYS A 61 -11.32 3.69 -14.93
N LEU A 62 -12.51 3.11 -15.04
CA LEU A 62 -13.76 3.79 -15.44
C LEU A 62 -14.68 4.15 -14.25
N GLY A 63 -14.47 3.58 -13.07
CA GLY A 63 -15.31 3.74 -11.89
C GLY A 63 -15.17 5.08 -11.16
N GLY A 64 -14.80 6.14 -11.89
CA GLY A 64 -14.70 7.53 -11.42
C GLY A 64 -13.29 8.14 -11.52
N ALA A 65 -13.21 9.46 -11.42
CA ALA A 65 -11.94 10.19 -11.54
C ALA A 65 -11.03 10.09 -10.30
N PHE A 66 -11.60 9.79 -9.13
CA PHE A 66 -10.90 9.81 -7.84
C PHE A 66 -10.86 8.43 -7.19
N ALA A 67 -9.85 8.23 -6.34
CA ALA A 67 -9.73 7.08 -5.45
C ALA A 67 -9.79 7.55 -3.99
N PRO A 68 -10.14 6.65 -3.05
CA PRO A 68 -10.04 6.95 -1.63
C PRO A 68 -8.59 7.32 -1.29
N LYS A 69 -8.37 8.55 -0.82
CA LYS A 69 -7.08 8.94 -0.27
C LYS A 69 -7.01 8.38 1.17
N PRO A 70 -6.01 7.56 1.51
CA PRO A 70 -5.86 7.08 2.88
C PRO A 70 -5.61 8.26 3.82
N SER A 71 -6.24 8.20 5.00
CA SER A 71 -5.97 9.12 6.09
C SER A 71 -4.52 8.94 6.57
N SER A 72 -3.93 9.97 7.17
CA SER A 72 -2.65 9.80 7.86
C SER A 72 -2.85 8.90 9.06
N GLY A 73 -2.15 7.77 9.12
CA GLY A 73 -2.32 6.77 10.15
C GLY A 73 -1.10 5.86 10.28
N PRO A 74 -1.27 4.65 10.86
CA PRO A 74 -0.18 3.70 11.13
C PRO A 74 0.70 3.38 9.93
N HIS A 75 0.07 3.17 8.78
CA HIS A 75 0.72 2.64 7.58
C HIS A 75 0.95 3.71 6.51
N LYS A 76 1.99 3.51 5.70
CA LYS A 76 2.27 4.41 4.58
C LYS A 76 1.18 4.31 3.51
N SER A 77 0.90 5.42 2.82
CA SER A 77 -0.16 5.50 1.81
C SER A 77 -0.04 4.51 0.64
N ARG A 78 1.18 4.04 0.32
CA ARG A 78 1.44 3.04 -0.73
C ARG A 78 1.57 1.61 -0.21
N GLU A 79 1.53 1.41 1.10
CA GLU A 79 1.69 0.12 1.80
C GLU A 79 0.45 -0.17 2.67
N CYS A 80 -0.70 0.41 2.33
CA CYS A 80 -1.95 0.24 3.06
C CYS A 80 -3.12 0.01 2.11
N LEU A 81 -4.24 -0.44 2.66
CA LEU A 81 -5.53 -0.61 2.04
C LEU A 81 -6.59 0.12 2.88
N PRO A 82 -7.24 1.17 2.35
CA PRO A 82 -8.33 1.86 3.04
C PRO A 82 -9.49 0.92 3.41
N LEU A 83 -10.09 1.11 4.58
CA LEU A 83 -11.24 0.30 5.04
C LEU A 83 -12.40 0.27 4.04
N ILE A 84 -12.68 1.38 3.37
CA ILE A 84 -13.72 1.42 2.33
C ILE A 84 -13.46 0.47 1.16
N LEU A 85 -12.19 0.24 0.79
CA LEU A 85 -11.84 -0.71 -0.26
C LEU A 85 -11.91 -2.15 0.23
N ILE A 86 -11.66 -2.39 1.51
CA ILE A 86 -11.80 -3.71 2.15
C ILE A 86 -13.26 -4.14 2.11
N LEU A 87 -14.17 -3.30 2.62
CA LEU A 87 -15.61 -3.62 2.69
C LEU A 87 -16.25 -3.75 1.29
N ARG A 88 -15.90 -2.85 0.36
CA ARG A 88 -16.54 -2.79 -0.96
C ARG A 88 -15.93 -3.74 -1.98
N ASN A 89 -14.62 -3.67 -2.20
CA ASN A 89 -13.98 -4.35 -3.33
C ASN A 89 -13.51 -5.77 -3.00
N LYS A 90 -13.13 -6.02 -1.73
CA LYS A 90 -12.56 -7.31 -1.31
C LYS A 90 -13.63 -8.22 -0.71
N LEU A 91 -14.30 -7.76 0.36
CA LEU A 91 -15.34 -8.53 1.06
C LEU A 91 -16.70 -8.46 0.37
N LYS A 92 -16.97 -7.40 -0.40
CA LYS A 92 -18.24 -7.17 -1.10
C LYS A 92 -19.46 -7.08 -0.17
N TYR A 93 -19.28 -6.57 1.05
CA TYR A 93 -20.39 -6.27 1.97
C TYR A 93 -21.13 -4.97 1.63
N ALA A 94 -20.48 -4.10 0.86
CA ALA A 94 -21.09 -2.90 0.33
C ALA A 94 -20.88 -2.87 -1.19
N LEU A 95 -21.87 -2.38 -1.92
CA LEU A 95 -21.78 -2.08 -3.34
C LEU A 95 -21.39 -0.61 -3.55
N VAL A 96 -21.91 0.28 -2.70
CA VAL A 96 -21.75 1.75 -2.81
C VAL A 96 -20.98 2.33 -1.61
N TYR A 97 -20.35 3.49 -1.81
CA TYR A 97 -19.62 4.22 -0.75
C TYR A 97 -20.51 4.56 0.46
N ARG A 98 -21.79 4.89 0.24
CA ARG A 98 -22.74 5.26 1.30
C ARG A 98 -23.01 4.09 2.26
N GLU A 99 -23.16 2.89 1.73
CA GLU A 99 -23.37 1.66 2.52
C GLU A 99 -22.14 1.33 3.36
N ALA A 100 -20.93 1.42 2.78
CA ALA A 100 -19.69 1.21 3.53
C ALA A 100 -19.54 2.20 4.70
N ILE A 101 -19.97 3.45 4.50
CA ILE A 101 -19.99 4.46 5.57
C ILE A 101 -21.02 4.08 6.64
N ALA A 102 -22.21 3.63 6.26
CA ALA A 102 -23.23 3.20 7.22
C ALA A 102 -22.74 2.06 8.13
N ILE A 103 -22.06 1.05 7.55
CA ILE A 103 -21.46 -0.07 8.31
C ILE A 103 -20.42 0.44 9.32
N LEU A 104 -19.58 1.39 8.92
CA LEU A 104 -18.54 1.95 9.79
C LEU A 104 -19.11 2.84 10.89
N MET A 105 -20.17 3.60 10.61
CA MET A 105 -20.83 4.47 11.60
C MET A 105 -21.57 3.68 12.68
N GLN A 106 -22.04 2.48 12.36
CA GLN A 106 -22.59 1.54 13.35
C GLN A 106 -21.52 0.95 14.29
N GLY A 107 -20.23 1.20 14.05
CA GLY A 107 -19.14 0.71 14.89
C GLY A 107 -18.90 -0.81 14.79
N HIS A 108 -19.38 -1.46 13.73
CA HIS A 108 -19.27 -2.91 13.55
C HIS A 108 -17.93 -3.39 13.00
N VAL A 109 -17.00 -2.48 12.67
CA VAL A 109 -15.68 -2.84 12.16
C VAL A 109 -14.62 -2.45 13.18
N MET A 110 -13.84 -3.43 13.58
CA MET A 110 -12.71 -3.24 14.48
C MET A 110 -11.41 -3.52 13.73
N VAL A 111 -10.40 -2.70 13.98
CA VAL A 111 -9.03 -2.92 13.51
C VAL A 111 -8.14 -3.03 14.72
N ASP A 112 -7.46 -4.16 14.85
CA ASP A 112 -6.65 -4.54 16.00
C ASP A 112 -7.37 -4.37 17.35
N GLY A 113 -8.62 -4.83 17.43
CA GLY A 113 -9.45 -4.75 18.64
C GLY A 113 -10.02 -3.36 18.95
N LYS A 114 -9.77 -2.34 18.10
CA LYS A 114 -10.32 -0.98 18.28
C LYS A 114 -11.36 -0.67 17.21
N VAL A 115 -12.53 -0.19 17.63
CA VAL A 115 -13.57 0.26 16.71
C VAL A 115 -13.06 1.44 15.88
N ARG A 116 -13.19 1.35 14.55
CA ARG A 116 -12.79 2.42 13.62
C ARG A 116 -13.97 2.86 12.77
N THR A 117 -14.32 4.13 12.89
CA THR A 117 -15.40 4.77 12.10
C THR A 117 -14.89 5.45 10.82
N ASP A 118 -13.57 5.66 10.70
CA ASP A 118 -13.00 6.34 9.53
C ASP A 118 -12.98 5.45 8.27
N LYS A 119 -13.72 5.87 7.25
CA LYS A 119 -13.78 5.24 5.92
C LYS A 119 -12.42 5.08 5.23
N THR A 120 -11.50 6.02 5.47
CA THR A 120 -10.18 6.05 4.81
C THR A 120 -9.05 5.64 5.74
N TYR A 121 -9.38 4.95 6.84
CA TYR A 121 -8.37 4.43 7.76
C TYR A 121 -7.40 3.49 7.00
N PRO A 122 -6.07 3.74 7.10
CA PRO A 122 -5.09 2.95 6.39
C PRO A 122 -4.81 1.65 7.16
N ALA A 123 -5.54 0.59 6.85
CA ALA A 123 -5.20 -0.75 7.35
C ALA A 123 -4.06 -1.33 6.50
N GLY A 124 -3.05 -1.93 7.11
CA GLY A 124 -1.83 -2.34 6.42
C GLY A 124 -1.46 -3.79 6.62
N PHE A 125 -0.20 -4.10 6.31
CA PHE A 125 0.34 -5.44 6.46
C PHE A 125 0.31 -5.86 7.94
N MET A 126 -0.19 -7.07 8.22
CA MET A 126 -0.31 -7.70 9.56
C MET A 126 -1.43 -7.18 10.46
N ASP A 127 -2.17 -6.14 10.06
CA ASP A 127 -3.34 -5.69 10.80
C ASP A 127 -4.43 -6.78 10.79
N VAL A 128 -5.17 -6.87 11.90
CA VAL A 128 -6.34 -7.74 12.04
C VAL A 128 -7.60 -6.89 11.95
N VAL A 129 -8.43 -7.17 10.95
CA VAL A 129 -9.76 -6.58 10.77
C VAL A 129 -10.78 -7.59 11.26
N SER A 130 -11.46 -7.27 12.36
CA SER A 130 -12.51 -8.11 12.94
C SER A 130 -13.89 -7.49 12.74
N ILE A 131 -14.87 -8.34 12.43
CA ILE A 131 -16.27 -7.97 12.29
C ILE A 131 -17.06 -8.80 13.32
N PRO A 132 -17.29 -8.28 14.54
CA PRO A 132 -17.94 -9.03 15.61
C PRO A 132 -19.35 -9.52 15.26
N LYS A 133 -20.06 -8.82 14.36
CA LYS A 133 -21.42 -9.23 13.96
C LYS A 133 -21.45 -10.52 13.13
N SER A 134 -20.42 -10.75 12.32
CA SER A 134 -20.30 -11.97 11.51
C SER A 134 -19.34 -13.00 12.13
N ASN A 135 -18.69 -12.68 13.25
CA ASN A 135 -17.63 -13.49 13.87
C ASN A 135 -16.50 -13.86 12.91
N GLU A 136 -16.18 -12.95 11.97
CA GLU A 136 -15.13 -13.15 10.99
C GLU A 136 -13.93 -12.25 11.30
N ASN A 137 -12.76 -12.87 11.38
CA ASN A 137 -11.50 -12.19 11.59
C ASN A 137 -10.63 -12.33 10.33
N PHE A 138 -10.16 -11.21 9.81
CA PHE A 138 -9.34 -11.16 8.62
C PHE A 138 -7.98 -10.54 8.94
N ARG A 139 -6.91 -11.18 8.50
CA ARG A 139 -5.57 -10.57 8.51
C ARG A 139 -5.17 -10.12 7.12
N LEU A 140 -4.60 -8.94 7.05
CA LEU A 140 -4.07 -8.36 5.83
C LEU A 140 -2.67 -8.91 5.54
N LEU A 141 -2.58 -9.79 4.54
CA LEU A 141 -1.32 -10.37 4.06
C LEU A 141 -1.09 -10.05 2.58
N TYR A 142 0.16 -10.18 2.15
CA TYR A 142 0.50 -10.12 0.74
C TYR A 142 0.33 -11.49 0.07
N ASP A 143 -0.28 -11.46 -1.11
CA ASP A 143 -0.28 -12.55 -2.06
C ASP A 143 1.04 -12.55 -2.86
N THR A 144 1.40 -13.67 -3.51
CA THR A 144 2.64 -13.85 -4.30
C THR A 144 2.76 -12.88 -5.48
N LYS A 145 1.63 -12.28 -5.88
CA LYS A 145 1.53 -11.23 -6.90
C LYS A 145 1.74 -9.81 -6.35
N GLY A 146 2.02 -9.66 -5.06
CA GLY A 146 2.22 -8.38 -4.38
C GLY A 146 0.92 -7.60 -4.13
N ARG A 147 -0.17 -8.31 -3.85
CA ARG A 147 -1.53 -7.75 -3.70
C ARG A 147 -2.00 -8.02 -2.28
N PHE A 148 -2.78 -7.11 -1.69
CA PHE A 148 -3.40 -7.39 -0.39
C PHE A 148 -4.50 -8.45 -0.55
N CYS A 149 -4.38 -9.50 0.24
CA CYS A 149 -5.34 -10.57 0.42
C CYS A 149 -5.82 -10.55 1.88
N LEU A 150 -7.14 -10.62 2.06
CA LEU A 150 -7.75 -10.82 3.36
C LEU A 150 -7.76 -12.32 3.61
N HIS A 151 -6.96 -12.75 4.57
CA HIS A 151 -6.89 -14.13 4.99
C HIS A 151 -7.77 -14.32 6.22
N SER A 152 -8.77 -15.19 6.13
CA SER A 152 -9.61 -15.54 7.28
C SER A 152 -8.78 -16.31 8.30
N ILE A 153 -8.90 -15.92 9.57
CA ILE A 153 -8.18 -16.49 10.71
C ILE A 153 -9.20 -16.91 11.77
N ARG A 154 -8.90 -18.00 12.48
CA ARG A 154 -9.73 -18.49 13.60
C ARG A 154 -9.40 -17.83 14.94
N ASP A 155 -8.14 -17.48 15.24
CA ASP A 155 -7.72 -16.88 16.52
C ASP A 155 -6.60 -15.82 16.40
N GLU A 156 -6.52 -14.94 17.41
CA GLU A 156 -5.82 -13.64 17.39
C GLU A 156 -4.32 -13.71 17.75
N GLU A 157 -3.45 -13.15 16.89
CA GLU A 157 -2.02 -12.91 17.23
C GLU A 157 -1.42 -11.76 16.38
N ALA A 158 -0.80 -10.72 16.96
CA ALA A 158 -0.20 -9.59 16.22
C ALA A 158 1.33 -9.48 16.38
N LYS A 159 2.07 -8.74 15.51
CA LYS A 159 3.56 -8.67 15.56
C LYS A 159 4.22 -7.31 15.22
N VAL A 160 5.41 -6.97 15.78
CA VAL A 160 6.07 -5.62 15.67
C VAL A 160 7.28 -5.47 14.74
N ARG A 161 7.68 -4.21 14.46
CA ARG A 161 8.70 -3.77 13.47
C ARG A 161 10.06 -3.28 13.95
N SER A 162 10.22 -2.56 15.07
CA SER A 162 11.55 -1.97 15.39
C SER A 162 11.73 -1.56 16.85
N VAL A 163 12.99 -1.57 17.32
CA VAL A 163 13.45 -1.06 18.63
C VAL A 163 14.15 0.28 18.43
N ARG A 164 13.85 1.29 19.26
CA ARG A 164 14.51 2.62 19.23
C ARG A 164 14.61 3.20 20.65
N PHE A 165 15.77 3.77 21.01
CA PHE A 165 15.93 4.42 22.31
C PHE A 165 15.28 5.81 22.36
N GLY A 166 14.73 6.18 23.51
CA GLY A 166 14.00 7.43 23.71
C GLY A 166 14.68 8.50 24.51
N GLN A 167 13.97 9.63 24.67
CA GLN A 167 14.35 10.67 25.62
C GLN A 167 14.43 10.11 27.04
N LYS A 168 15.42 10.58 27.82
CA LYS A 168 15.73 10.14 29.19
C LYS A 168 16.32 8.73 29.32
N GLY A 169 16.87 8.16 28.25
CA GLY A 169 17.52 6.83 28.31
C GLY A 169 16.53 5.67 28.50
N ILE A 170 15.22 5.93 28.42
CA ILE A 170 14.20 4.88 28.49
C ILE A 170 14.15 4.15 27.14
N PRO A 171 14.38 2.83 27.11
CA PRO A 171 14.27 2.06 25.87
C PRO A 171 12.80 1.96 25.45
N TYR A 172 12.53 2.20 24.17
CA TYR A 172 11.23 1.92 23.57
C TYR A 172 11.35 1.13 22.26
N LEU A 173 10.24 0.63 21.77
CA LEU A 173 10.10 0.01 20.45
C LEU A 173 9.15 0.85 19.62
N ASN A 174 9.48 1.08 18.35
CA ASN A 174 8.51 1.55 17.36
C ASN A 174 8.10 0.42 16.42
N THR A 175 6.82 0.13 16.38
CA THR A 175 6.28 -1.00 15.59
C THR A 175 5.95 -0.62 14.15
N TYR A 176 5.41 -1.57 13.35
CA TYR A 176 5.03 -1.28 11.96
C TYR A 176 3.87 -0.34 11.87
N ASP A 177 3.01 -0.51 12.85
CA ASP A 177 1.72 0.11 12.88
C ASP A 177 1.81 1.42 13.70
N GLY A 178 3.01 1.98 13.82
CA GLY A 178 3.27 3.23 14.53
C GLY A 178 3.06 3.17 16.05
N ARG A 179 2.86 1.98 16.64
CA ARG A 179 2.76 1.83 18.10
C ARG A 179 4.14 2.00 18.74
N THR A 180 4.16 2.60 19.93
CA THR A 180 5.37 2.71 20.75
C THR A 180 5.21 1.89 22.03
N ILE A 181 6.12 0.95 22.28
CA ILE A 181 6.11 0.09 23.48
C ILE A 181 7.31 0.46 24.33
N ARG A 182 7.10 0.71 25.63
CA ARG A 182 8.16 1.07 26.57
C ARG A 182 8.69 -0.17 27.28
N TYR A 183 9.95 -0.12 27.71
CA TYR A 183 10.62 -1.20 28.45
C TYR A 183 10.64 -2.55 27.72
N PRO A 184 11.20 -2.61 26.50
CA PRO A 184 11.46 -3.89 25.85
C PRO A 184 12.53 -4.71 26.57
N ASP A 185 12.51 -6.02 26.32
CA ASP A 185 13.64 -6.90 26.65
C ASP A 185 14.91 -6.41 25.90
N PRO A 186 16.06 -6.28 26.58
CA PRO A 186 17.34 -5.87 25.97
C PRO A 186 17.82 -6.76 24.80
N LEU A 187 17.33 -7.99 24.71
CA LEU A 187 17.68 -8.93 23.65
C LEU A 187 17.07 -8.56 22.30
N ILE A 188 16.02 -7.73 22.28
CA ILE A 188 15.31 -7.34 21.06
C ILE A 188 16.12 -6.26 20.35
N LYS A 189 16.47 -6.50 19.08
CA LYS A 189 17.23 -5.58 18.23
C LYS A 189 16.37 -5.04 17.09
N ALA A 190 16.94 -4.09 16.33
CA ALA A 190 16.29 -3.58 15.13
C ALA A 190 16.06 -4.68 14.09
N ASN A 191 14.91 -4.63 13.40
CA ASN A 191 14.44 -5.60 12.40
C ASN A 191 14.01 -6.98 12.94
N ASP A 192 14.12 -7.18 14.25
CA ASP A 192 13.45 -8.26 14.92
C ASP A 192 11.94 -8.01 14.93
N THR A 193 11.20 -9.08 15.11
CA THR A 193 9.75 -9.04 15.10
C THR A 193 9.23 -9.64 16.39
N ILE A 194 8.27 -8.99 17.04
CA ILE A 194 7.80 -9.42 18.37
C ILE A 194 6.31 -9.66 18.35
N LYS A 195 5.83 -10.72 18.99
CA LYS A 195 4.41 -11.04 19.14
C LYS A 195 3.80 -10.13 20.21
N LEU A 196 2.72 -9.44 19.85
CA LEU A 196 1.94 -8.61 20.75
C LEU A 196 0.63 -9.28 21.09
N ASP A 197 0.25 -9.11 22.34
CA ASP A 197 -1.13 -9.21 22.76
C ASP A 197 -1.87 -7.90 22.41
N LEU A 198 -3.01 -8.02 21.72
CA LEU A 198 -3.77 -6.89 21.21
C LEU A 198 -4.50 -6.12 22.31
N GLU A 199 -4.94 -6.81 23.36
CA GLU A 199 -5.67 -6.22 24.47
C GLU A 199 -4.73 -5.45 25.39
N THR A 200 -3.67 -6.12 25.88
CA THR A 200 -2.75 -5.53 26.85
C THR A 200 -1.65 -4.69 26.22
N THR A 201 -1.43 -4.80 24.90
CA THR A 201 -0.32 -4.17 24.17
C THR A 201 1.07 -4.54 24.74
N LYS A 202 1.17 -5.68 25.44
CA LYS A 202 2.42 -6.21 25.98
C LYS A 202 3.07 -7.19 25.00
N ILE A 203 4.37 -7.38 25.17
CA ILE A 203 5.18 -8.29 24.36
C ILE A 203 5.06 -9.70 24.95
N VAL A 204 4.70 -10.67 24.12
CA VAL A 204 4.55 -12.08 24.53
C VAL A 204 5.82 -12.88 24.20
N ASP A 205 6.27 -12.81 22.95
CA ASP A 205 7.48 -13.50 22.47
C ASP A 205 8.14 -12.64 21.38
N PHE A 206 9.38 -12.92 21.03
CA PHE A 206 10.08 -12.28 19.92
C PHE A 206 10.86 -13.26 19.05
N ILE A 207 11.08 -12.87 17.79
CA ILE A 207 11.91 -13.59 16.83
C ILE A 207 13.05 -12.68 16.42
N LYS A 208 14.27 -13.21 16.59
CA LYS A 208 15.49 -12.58 16.13
C LYS A 208 15.62 -12.65 14.61
N PHE A 209 16.16 -11.61 14.01
CA PHE A 209 16.50 -11.55 12.60
C PHE A 209 17.83 -12.26 12.33
N ASP A 210 17.79 -13.59 12.33
CA ASP A 210 18.93 -14.47 12.11
C ASP A 210 18.73 -15.39 10.90
N VAL A 211 19.85 -15.92 10.40
CA VAL A 211 19.86 -16.92 9.33
C VAL A 211 19.10 -18.17 9.76
N GLY A 212 18.32 -18.76 8.84
CA GLY A 212 17.51 -19.94 9.12
C GLY A 212 16.07 -19.66 9.57
N ASN A 213 15.69 -18.39 9.80
CA ASN A 213 14.31 -18.03 10.12
C ASN A 213 13.45 -17.76 8.87
N VAL A 214 12.15 -18.06 8.97
CA VAL A 214 11.18 -17.79 7.89
C VAL A 214 10.87 -16.30 7.81
N VAL A 215 10.90 -15.77 6.59
CA VAL A 215 10.59 -14.39 6.25
C VAL A 215 9.54 -14.28 5.16
N MET A 216 8.76 -13.21 5.21
CA MET A 216 7.91 -12.74 4.12
C MET A 216 8.47 -11.42 3.58
N VAL A 217 8.44 -11.27 2.26
CA VAL A 217 8.84 -10.02 1.60
C VAL A 217 7.64 -9.06 1.54
N THR A 218 7.80 -7.84 2.05
CA THR A 218 6.74 -6.81 2.12
C THR A 218 6.77 -5.83 0.94
N GLY A 219 7.90 -5.72 0.23
CA GLY A 219 8.07 -4.72 -0.82
C GLY A 219 9.01 -5.12 -1.96
N GLY A 220 8.92 -4.41 -3.08
CA GLY A 220 9.71 -4.65 -4.28
C GLY A 220 9.13 -5.73 -5.22
N ARG A 221 9.96 -6.27 -6.12
CA ARG A 221 9.52 -7.23 -7.14
C ARG A 221 9.09 -8.59 -6.58
N ASN A 222 9.64 -8.95 -5.42
CA ASN A 222 9.45 -10.23 -4.75
C ASN A 222 8.39 -10.18 -3.63
N THR A 223 7.57 -9.13 -3.57
CA THR A 223 6.53 -8.95 -2.55
C THR A 223 5.60 -10.16 -2.46
N GLY A 224 5.31 -10.60 -1.23
CA GLY A 224 4.44 -11.74 -0.92
C GLY A 224 5.09 -13.11 -1.09
N ARG A 225 6.39 -13.17 -1.42
CA ARG A 225 7.16 -14.42 -1.35
C ARG A 225 7.54 -14.74 0.09
N VAL A 226 7.57 -16.02 0.40
CA VAL A 226 7.93 -16.54 1.72
C VAL A 226 9.03 -17.58 1.58
N GLY A 227 10.11 -17.38 2.32
CA GLY A 227 11.26 -18.27 2.30
C GLY A 227 12.10 -18.16 3.57
N VAL A 228 13.17 -18.93 3.63
CA VAL A 228 14.13 -18.95 4.73
C VAL A 228 15.32 -18.07 4.39
N ILE A 229 15.82 -17.30 5.36
CA ILE A 229 17.05 -16.52 5.18
C ILE A 229 18.24 -17.47 5.07
N LYS A 230 18.99 -17.40 3.98
CA LYS A 230 20.26 -18.15 3.80
C LYS A 230 21.47 -17.34 4.21
N ASN A 231 21.59 -16.14 3.67
CA ASN A 231 22.77 -15.32 3.87
C ASN A 231 22.38 -13.84 3.97
N ARG A 232 23.16 -13.10 4.75
CA ARG A 232 23.02 -11.65 4.94
C ARG A 232 24.34 -10.99 4.56
N GLU A 233 24.31 -10.26 3.46
CA GLU A 233 25.44 -9.49 2.98
C GLU A 233 25.39 -8.07 3.55
N LYS A 234 26.42 -7.74 4.32
CA LYS A 234 26.60 -6.41 4.90
C LYS A 234 27.54 -5.60 4.03
N HIS A 235 27.02 -4.56 3.41
CA HIS A 235 27.82 -3.56 2.71
C HIS A 235 27.93 -2.31 3.58
N LYS A 236 29.15 -1.92 3.94
CA LYS A 236 29.37 -0.68 4.72
C LYS A 236 28.92 0.52 3.90
N GLY A 237 28.05 1.36 4.46
CA GLY A 237 27.55 2.58 3.81
C GLY A 237 26.44 2.40 2.78
N SER A 238 26.02 1.16 2.49
CA SER A 238 24.92 0.87 1.56
C SER A 238 23.84 0.00 2.22
N PHE A 239 22.78 -0.29 1.47
CA PHE A 239 21.72 -1.17 1.91
C PHE A 239 22.24 -2.61 2.03
N GLU A 240 21.91 -3.25 3.14
CA GLU A 240 22.17 -4.67 3.32
C GLU A 240 21.26 -5.52 2.43
N THR A 241 21.85 -6.55 1.82
CA THR A 241 21.16 -7.50 0.94
C THR A 241 20.95 -8.81 1.68
N VAL A 242 19.73 -9.33 1.60
CA VAL A 242 19.33 -10.58 2.23
C VAL A 242 18.98 -11.58 1.15
N HIS A 243 19.69 -12.71 1.14
CA HIS A 243 19.45 -13.84 0.26
C HIS A 243 18.46 -14.80 0.93
N ILE A 244 17.36 -15.07 0.24
CA ILE A 244 16.23 -15.85 0.73
C ILE A 244 16.03 -17.03 -0.22
N GLN A 245 15.80 -18.22 0.34
CA GLN A 245 15.42 -19.41 -0.40
C GLN A 245 13.97 -19.79 -0.10
N ASP A 246 13.15 -19.93 -1.15
CA ASP A 246 11.79 -20.46 -1.03
C ASP A 246 11.80 -21.96 -0.74
N ALA A 247 10.65 -22.50 -0.32
CA ALA A 247 10.49 -23.94 -0.08
C ALA A 247 10.72 -24.82 -1.33
N THR A 248 10.59 -24.25 -2.54
CA THR A 248 10.88 -24.95 -3.81
C THR A 248 12.34 -24.87 -4.23
N GLY A 249 13.20 -24.25 -3.42
CA GLY A 249 14.62 -24.11 -3.68
C GLY A 249 15.01 -22.88 -4.51
N HIS A 250 14.04 -22.09 -5.00
CA HIS A 250 14.35 -20.84 -5.71
C HIS A 250 14.96 -19.80 -4.77
N GLU A 251 16.10 -19.27 -5.17
CA GLU A 251 16.80 -18.21 -4.45
C GLU A 251 16.52 -16.84 -5.05
N PHE A 252 16.39 -15.84 -4.18
CA PHE A 252 16.31 -14.44 -4.59
C PHE A 252 16.84 -13.52 -3.50
N ALA A 253 17.23 -12.32 -3.92
CA ALA A 253 17.75 -11.30 -3.04
C ALA A 253 16.74 -10.16 -2.83
N THR A 254 16.73 -9.57 -1.64
CA THR A 254 15.98 -8.35 -1.33
C THR A 254 16.75 -7.44 -0.37
N ARG A 255 16.39 -6.16 -0.33
CA ARG A 255 16.92 -5.23 0.68
C ARG A 255 16.35 -5.58 2.04
N LEU A 256 17.14 -5.41 3.09
CA LEU A 256 16.73 -5.68 4.47
C LEU A 256 15.40 -5.01 4.87
N GLY A 257 15.16 -3.76 4.45
CA GLY A 257 13.93 -3.03 4.79
C GLY A 257 12.63 -3.62 4.23
N ASN A 258 12.73 -4.53 3.26
CA ASN A 258 11.58 -5.22 2.65
C ASN A 258 11.37 -6.62 3.22
N VAL A 259 12.20 -7.06 4.17
CA VAL A 259 12.13 -8.40 4.76
C VAL A 259 11.42 -8.33 6.11
N PHE A 260 10.48 -9.24 6.34
CA PHE A 260 9.76 -9.34 7.60
C PHE A 260 9.79 -10.77 8.14
N THR A 261 10.32 -10.97 9.35
CA THR A 261 10.42 -12.30 9.98
C THR A 261 9.08 -12.77 10.51
N ILE A 262 8.61 -13.93 10.04
CA ILE A 262 7.30 -14.49 10.38
C ILE A 262 7.39 -15.74 11.27
N GLY A 263 8.54 -16.41 11.34
CA GLY A 263 8.67 -17.66 12.09
C GLY A 263 10.10 -17.97 12.54
N LYS A 264 10.21 -18.85 13.54
CA LYS A 264 11.49 -19.42 14.02
C LYS A 264 11.75 -20.71 13.23
N GLY A 265 12.93 -20.86 12.64
CA GLY A 265 13.27 -22.02 11.81
C GLY A 265 12.40 -22.12 10.56
N THR A 266 11.79 -23.28 10.33
CA THR A 266 10.92 -23.57 9.17
C THR A 266 9.42 -23.36 9.43
N LYS A 267 9.01 -23.17 10.70
CA LYS A 267 7.60 -23.04 11.09
C LYS A 267 7.19 -21.57 11.17
N PRO A 268 6.29 -21.08 10.31
CA PRO A 268 5.72 -19.75 10.46
C PRO A 268 4.79 -19.70 11.69
N TRP A 269 4.78 -18.57 12.41
CA TRP A 269 3.77 -18.34 13.46
C TRP A 269 2.40 -18.00 12.87
N LEU A 270 2.38 -17.55 11.62
CA LEU A 270 1.17 -17.12 10.94
C LEU A 270 0.65 -18.17 9.98
N SER A 271 -0.68 -18.25 9.87
CA SER A 271 -1.32 -18.91 8.75
C SER A 271 -1.01 -18.15 7.45
N LEU A 272 -0.48 -18.88 6.46
CA LEU A 272 -0.09 -18.29 5.19
C LEU A 272 -1.25 -18.28 4.20
N PRO A 273 -1.31 -17.27 3.30
CA PRO A 273 -2.32 -17.23 2.26
C PRO A 273 -2.14 -18.37 1.26
N LYS A 274 -3.15 -18.54 0.39
CA LYS A 274 -3.17 -19.57 -0.66
C LYS A 274 -1.86 -19.55 -1.46
N GLY A 275 -1.19 -20.70 -1.57
CA GLY A 275 0.09 -20.82 -2.25
C GLY A 275 1.32 -20.64 -1.35
N LYS A 276 1.15 -20.46 -0.03
CA LYS A 276 2.23 -20.45 0.98
C LYS A 276 3.39 -19.49 0.66
N GLY A 277 3.15 -18.45 -0.15
CA GLY A 277 4.20 -17.53 -0.59
C GLY A 277 5.14 -18.06 -1.68
N ILE A 278 4.82 -19.18 -2.35
CA ILE A 278 5.60 -19.69 -3.47
C ILE A 278 5.15 -19.02 -4.76
N LYS A 279 6.07 -18.29 -5.39
CA LYS A 279 5.82 -17.66 -6.68
C LYS A 279 6.22 -18.60 -7.81
N LEU A 280 5.22 -19.19 -8.45
CA LEU A 280 5.39 -20.04 -9.63
C LEU A 280 5.83 -19.24 -10.85
N ASN A 281 6.49 -19.92 -11.79
CA ASN A 281 6.85 -19.31 -13.06
C ASN A 281 5.59 -19.06 -13.93
N ILE A 282 5.67 -18.17 -14.92
CA ILE A 282 4.54 -17.80 -15.78
C ILE A 282 3.96 -19.03 -16.50
N ILE A 283 4.83 -19.93 -16.96
CA ILE A 283 4.43 -21.17 -17.64
C ILE A 283 3.70 -22.11 -16.67
N GLU A 284 4.16 -22.23 -15.43
CA GLU A 284 3.53 -23.05 -14.41
C GLU A 284 2.18 -22.48 -13.98
N GLU A 285 2.07 -21.15 -13.83
CA GLU A 285 0.79 -20.49 -13.59
C GLU A 285 -0.19 -20.74 -14.75
N ALA A 286 0.27 -20.68 -16.00
CA ALA A 286 -0.55 -20.93 -17.18
C ALA A 286 -1.06 -22.39 -17.22
N ARG A 287 -0.17 -23.36 -16.99
CA ARG A 287 -0.53 -24.79 -16.89
C ARG A 287 -1.53 -25.03 -15.77
N LYS A 288 -1.29 -24.45 -14.59
CA LYS A 288 -2.20 -24.56 -13.44
C LYS A 288 -3.57 -23.96 -13.74
N ARG A 289 -3.63 -22.82 -14.44
CA ARG A 289 -4.88 -22.20 -14.86
C ARG A 289 -5.64 -23.10 -15.85
N LEU A 290 -4.97 -23.61 -16.88
CA LEU A 290 -5.59 -24.52 -17.86
C LEU A 290 -6.14 -25.79 -17.18
N ALA A 291 -5.37 -26.37 -16.27
CA ALA A 291 -5.82 -27.54 -15.50
C ALA A 291 -7.06 -27.25 -14.64
N LEU A 292 -7.13 -26.08 -14.00
CA LEU A 292 -8.31 -25.67 -13.23
C LEU A 292 -9.54 -25.49 -14.13
N THR A 293 -9.38 -24.82 -15.28
CA THR A 293 -10.48 -24.62 -16.24
C THR A 293 -10.98 -25.95 -16.80
N ALA A 294 -10.06 -26.87 -17.13
CA ALA A 294 -10.40 -28.21 -17.59
C ALA A 294 -11.16 -29.01 -16.51
N GLY A 295 -10.72 -28.97 -15.25
CA GLY A 295 -11.40 -29.66 -14.15
C GLY A 295 -12.82 -29.17 -13.87
N THR A 296 -13.08 -27.86 -14.02
CA THR A 296 -14.44 -27.30 -13.90
C THR A 296 -15.35 -27.67 -15.07
N ALA A 297 -14.80 -27.98 -16.25
CA ALA A 297 -15.59 -28.40 -17.41
C ALA A 297 -15.96 -29.89 -17.40
N VAL A 298 -15.30 -30.72 -16.58
CA VAL A 298 -15.62 -32.15 -16.39
C VAL A 298 -16.59 -32.37 -15.21
N SER A 299 -16.78 -31.36 -14.36
CA SER A 299 -17.66 -31.42 -13.18
C SER A 299 -18.97 -30.62 -13.32
N ALA A 300 -19.21 -30.02 -14.49
CA ALA A 300 -20.47 -29.42 -14.91
C ALA A 300 -21.09 -30.31 -16.00
#